data_AF-A0A074ZPN0-F1
#
_entry.id   AF-A0A074ZPN0-F1
#
_cell.length_a   1.000
_cell.length_b   1.000
_cell.length_c   1.000
_cell.angle_alpha   90.00
_cell.angle_beta   90.00
_cell.angle_gamma   90.00
#
_symmetry.space_group_name_H-M   'P 1'
#
loop_
_entity.id
_entity.type
_entity.pdbx_description
1 polymer ?
#
loop_
_entity_poly.entity_id
_entity_poly.type
_entity_poly.pdbx_seq_one_letter_code
_entity_poly.pdbx_strand_id
1 'polypeptide(L)'
;MIRRTFSRIARMDFQVLYGAYVRPLLEYANQVVYSGRTKDVILIERVQRAATRMVAGLKSVDYETRLAMLDLFPLEYRRLRGDLILTYALFEQSLANRFFTVDPANTRRGHSIIRVNGRPIEALEPKPLLPKLLEPILLIGRDRFACLDIRVRVSGGGRVAQIYAIRQALAKSVVAFHQKYVDETSKNIMKEKLVQYDRSLLVADPRRCEPKKFGGPGARARYQKSYR
;
A
#
# COMPACT_ATOMS: atom_id res chain seq x y z
N MET A 1 -30.57 6.24 -21.16
CA MET A 1 -29.72 6.65 -22.29
C MET A 1 -29.44 5.47 -23.21
N ILE A 2 -28.69 4.44 -22.78
CA ILE A 2 -28.33 3.25 -23.60
C ILE A 2 -29.54 2.55 -24.26
N ARG A 3 -30.60 2.28 -23.48
CA ARG A 3 -31.80 1.60 -24.00
C ARG A 3 -32.61 2.42 -25.02
N ARG A 4 -32.41 3.74 -25.08
CA ARG A 4 -33.09 4.61 -26.04
C ARG A 4 -32.33 4.70 -27.37
N THR A 5 -31.01 4.46 -27.36
CA THR A 5 -30.15 4.57 -28.54
C THR A 5 -29.93 3.24 -29.25
N PHE A 6 -29.95 2.11 -28.55
CA PHE A 6 -29.71 0.78 -29.13
C PHE A 6 -30.97 -0.09 -29.07
N SER A 7 -31.45 -0.57 -30.22
CA SER A 7 -32.66 -1.41 -30.34
C SER A 7 -32.42 -2.87 -29.95
N ARG A 8 -31.22 -3.40 -30.23
CA ARG A 8 -30.71 -4.69 -29.76
C ARG A 8 -29.26 -4.51 -29.32
N ILE A 9 -28.90 -5.15 -28.20
CA ILE A 9 -27.54 -5.12 -27.66
C ILE A 9 -27.05 -6.57 -27.61
N ALA A 10 -25.99 -6.85 -28.39
CA ALA A 10 -25.28 -8.11 -28.34
C ALA A 10 -24.33 -8.16 -27.12
N ARG A 11 -23.87 -9.36 -26.75
CA ARG A 11 -22.96 -9.56 -25.62
C ARG A 11 -21.65 -8.75 -25.74
N MET A 12 -21.09 -8.69 -26.96
CA MET A 12 -19.84 -7.97 -27.23
C MET A 12 -20.01 -6.45 -27.04
N ASP A 13 -21.05 -5.88 -27.66
CA ASP A 13 -21.35 -4.44 -27.55
C ASP A 13 -21.68 -4.03 -26.12
N PHE A 14 -22.33 -4.93 -25.38
CA PHE A 14 -22.65 -4.70 -23.98
C PHE A 14 -21.41 -4.51 -23.11
N GLN A 15 -20.33 -5.28 -23.32
CA GLN A 15 -19.12 -5.16 -22.51
C GLN A 15 -18.47 -3.78 -22.69
N VAL A 16 -18.43 -3.27 -23.93
CA VAL A 16 -17.92 -1.93 -24.25
C VAL A 16 -18.79 -0.84 -23.61
N LEU A 17 -20.11 -0.92 -23.81
CA LEU A 17 -21.06 0.05 -23.25
C LEU A 17 -21.09 0.02 -21.71
N TYR A 18 -20.95 -1.16 -21.12
CA TYR A 18 -20.90 -1.36 -19.69
C TYR A 18 -19.62 -0.73 -19.11
N GLY A 19 -18.47 -0.95 -19.74
CA GLY A 19 -17.20 -0.35 -19.36
C GLY A 19 -17.21 1.18 -19.42
N ALA A 20 -17.81 1.76 -20.46
CA ALA A 20 -17.85 3.21 -20.66
C ALA A 20 -18.84 3.94 -19.75
N TYR A 21 -20.06 3.39 -19.58
CA TYR A 21 -21.15 4.13 -18.94
C TYR A 21 -21.57 3.61 -17.57
N VAL A 22 -21.49 2.29 -17.33
CA VAL A 22 -22.06 1.67 -16.12
C VAL A 22 -20.97 1.45 -15.06
N ARG A 23 -19.79 0.97 -15.46
CA ARG A 23 -18.66 0.69 -14.56
C ARG A 23 -18.19 1.94 -13.79
N PRO A 24 -18.01 3.13 -14.41
CA PRO A 24 -17.55 4.31 -13.67
C PRO A 24 -18.54 4.75 -12.58
N LEU A 25 -19.84 4.66 -12.84
CA LEU A 25 -20.88 5.00 -11.86
C LEU A 25 -20.87 4.04 -10.67
N LEU A 26 -20.68 2.74 -10.91
CA LEU A 26 -20.59 1.74 -9.85
C LEU A 26 -19.32 1.88 -9.02
N GLU A 27 -18.20 2.25 -9.64
CA GLU A 27 -16.92 2.49 -8.95
C GLU A 27 -16.94 3.78 -8.13
N TYR A 28 -17.53 4.86 -8.66
CA TYR A 28 -17.72 6.11 -7.93
C TYR A 28 -18.66 5.94 -6.73
N ALA A 29 -19.79 5.26 -6.93
CA ALA A 29 -20.74 4.98 -5.86
C ALA A 29 -20.12 4.15 -4.72
N ASN A 30 -19.11 3.32 -5.02
CA ASN A 30 -18.37 2.59 -4.01
C ASN A 30 -17.58 3.51 -3.07
N GLN A 31 -16.97 4.59 -3.58
CA GLN A 31 -16.18 5.52 -2.77
C GLN A 31 -17.04 6.49 -1.93
N VAL A 32 -18.17 6.94 -2.46
CA VAL A 32 -18.98 8.01 -1.85
C VAL A 32 -20.13 7.48 -0.98
N VAL A 33 -20.69 6.31 -1.30
CA VAL A 33 -21.95 5.80 -0.70
C VAL A 33 -21.71 4.52 0.13
N TYR A 34 -20.57 4.43 0.80
CA TYR A 34 -20.28 3.31 1.71
C TYR A 34 -20.88 3.57 3.10
N SER A 35 -22.19 3.39 3.24
CA SER A 35 -22.90 3.57 4.52
C SER A 35 -23.12 2.26 5.28
N GLY A 36 -22.80 1.10 4.67
CA GLY A 36 -23.16 -0.23 5.17
C GLY A 36 -24.67 -0.52 5.19
N ARG A 37 -25.52 0.40 4.74
CA ARG A 37 -26.97 0.24 4.74
C ARG A 37 -27.39 -0.64 3.56
N THR A 38 -28.19 -1.66 3.85
CA THR A 38 -28.77 -2.56 2.85
C THR A 38 -29.57 -1.82 1.77
N LYS A 39 -30.22 -0.70 2.12
CA LYS A 39 -30.95 0.16 1.18
C LYS A 39 -30.06 0.71 0.05
N ASP A 40 -28.85 1.15 0.39
CA ASP A 40 -27.93 1.76 -0.56
C ASP A 40 -27.26 0.70 -1.45
N VAL A 41 -26.98 -0.48 -0.89
CA VAL A 41 -26.55 -1.66 -1.63
C VAL A 41 -27.59 -2.02 -2.70
N ILE A 42 -28.86 -2.16 -2.28
CA ILE A 42 -29.97 -2.51 -3.17
C ILE A 42 -30.15 -1.45 -4.28
N LEU A 43 -30.00 -0.16 -3.95
CA LEU A 43 -30.12 0.93 -4.91
C LEU A 43 -29.04 0.86 -6.00
N ILE A 44 -27.79 0.64 -5.61
CA ILE A 44 -26.65 0.55 -6.54
C ILE A 44 -26.74 -0.73 -7.37
N GLU A 45 -27.11 -1.84 -6.74
CA GLU A 45 -27.24 -3.13 -7.42
C GLU A 45 -28.41 -3.12 -8.42
N ARG A 46 -29.45 -2.30 -8.19
CA ARG A 46 -30.53 -2.08 -9.17
C ARG A 46 -30.00 -1.53 -10.49
N VAL A 47 -28.94 -0.71 -10.48
CA VAL A 47 -28.32 -0.18 -11.70
C VAL A 47 -27.68 -1.32 -12.51
N GLN A 48 -26.91 -2.20 -11.85
CA GLN A 48 -26.29 -3.35 -12.50
C GLN A 48 -27.33 -4.37 -12.99
N ARG A 49 -28.35 -4.66 -12.17
CA ARG A 49 -29.50 -5.53 -12.54
C ARG A 49 -30.27 -4.99 -13.74
N ALA A 50 -30.50 -3.68 -13.80
CA ALA A 50 -31.17 -3.03 -14.92
C ALA A 50 -30.31 -3.08 -16.18
N ALA A 51 -29.00 -2.87 -16.06
CA ALA A 51 -28.09 -2.91 -17.20
C ALA A 51 -28.05 -4.31 -17.83
N THR A 52 -27.92 -5.37 -17.03
CA THR A 52 -27.86 -6.75 -17.55
C THR A 52 -29.19 -7.23 -18.16
N ARG A 53 -30.33 -6.59 -17.85
CA ARG A 53 -31.62 -6.87 -18.53
C ARG A 53 -31.70 -6.31 -19.95
N MET A 54 -30.78 -5.42 -20.34
CA MET A 54 -30.81 -4.77 -21.65
C MET A 54 -30.22 -5.65 -22.76
N VAL A 55 -29.47 -6.70 -22.40
CA VAL A 55 -28.87 -7.64 -23.35
C VAL A 55 -29.96 -8.56 -23.90
N ALA A 56 -29.98 -8.76 -25.22
CA ALA A 56 -30.94 -9.65 -25.87
C ALA A 56 -30.81 -11.08 -25.33
N GLY A 57 -31.95 -11.72 -25.01
CA GLY A 57 -31.98 -13.10 -24.47
C GLY A 57 -31.77 -13.23 -22.96
N LEU A 58 -31.29 -12.18 -22.28
CA LEU A 58 -31.00 -12.20 -20.83
C LEU A 58 -32.07 -11.49 -19.99
N LYS A 59 -33.31 -11.38 -20.47
CA LYS A 59 -34.37 -10.66 -19.73
C LYS A 59 -35.05 -11.52 -18.67
N SER A 60 -35.30 -12.79 -19.00
CA SER A 60 -35.99 -13.78 -18.14
C SER A 60 -35.05 -14.58 -17.24
N VAL A 61 -33.75 -14.52 -17.51
CA VAL A 61 -32.71 -15.25 -16.79
C VAL A 61 -32.46 -14.60 -15.42
N ASP A 62 -32.14 -15.42 -14.40
CA ASP A 62 -31.86 -14.95 -13.04
C ASP A 62 -30.63 -14.03 -12.99
N TYR A 63 -30.45 -13.26 -11.92
CA TYR A 63 -29.42 -12.23 -11.89
C TYR A 63 -28.00 -12.80 -11.83
N GLU A 64 -27.79 -13.87 -11.08
CA GLU A 64 -26.47 -14.47 -10.88
C GLU A 64 -25.97 -15.14 -12.15
N THR A 65 -26.81 -15.93 -12.82
CA THR A 65 -26.45 -16.49 -14.13
C THR A 65 -26.25 -15.42 -15.19
N ARG A 66 -26.98 -14.28 -15.15
CA ARG A 66 -26.70 -13.15 -16.05
C ARG A 66 -25.33 -12.52 -15.81
N LEU A 67 -24.89 -12.44 -14.56
CA LEU A 67 -23.53 -11.98 -14.24
C LEU A 67 -22.49 -12.96 -14.80
N ALA A 68 -22.70 -14.26 -14.63
CA ALA A 68 -21.83 -15.30 -15.16
C ALA A 68 -21.77 -15.28 -16.70
N MET A 69 -22.93 -15.19 -17.37
CA MET A 69 -23.00 -15.11 -18.84
C MET A 69 -22.43 -13.81 -19.42
N LEU A 70 -22.21 -12.78 -18.62
CA LEU A 70 -21.64 -11.51 -19.07
C LEU A 70 -20.22 -11.27 -18.54
N ASP A 71 -19.65 -12.24 -17.82
CA ASP A 71 -18.34 -12.17 -17.16
C ASP A 71 -18.23 -10.94 -16.23
N LEU A 72 -19.31 -10.64 -15.50
CA LEU A 72 -19.39 -9.49 -14.60
C LEU A 72 -19.27 -9.91 -13.14
N PHE A 73 -18.39 -9.22 -12.39
CA PHE A 73 -18.30 -9.43 -10.95
C PHE A 73 -19.54 -8.90 -10.21
N PRO A 74 -19.96 -9.59 -9.11
CA PRO A 74 -21.00 -9.09 -8.22
C PRO A 74 -20.55 -7.81 -7.52
N LEU A 75 -21.52 -7.03 -7.04
CA LEU A 75 -21.26 -5.74 -6.40
C LEU A 75 -20.36 -5.90 -5.17
N GLU A 76 -20.63 -6.89 -4.33
CA GLU A 76 -19.85 -7.19 -3.12
C GLU A 76 -18.35 -7.39 -3.41
N TYR A 77 -18.03 -8.20 -4.42
CA TYR A 77 -16.64 -8.45 -4.81
C TYR A 77 -15.94 -7.17 -5.30
N ARG A 78 -16.65 -6.32 -6.06
CA ARG A 78 -16.10 -5.03 -6.50
C ARG A 78 -15.83 -4.09 -5.34
N ARG A 79 -16.70 -4.09 -4.34
CA ARG A 79 -16.51 -3.28 -3.13
C ARG A 79 -15.29 -3.73 -2.36
N LEU A 80 -15.20 -5.02 -2.06
CA LEU A 80 -14.06 -5.63 -1.37
C LEU A 80 -12.74 -5.36 -2.11
N ARG A 81 -12.74 -5.47 -3.44
CA ARG A 81 -11.58 -5.11 -4.27
C ARG A 81 -11.24 -3.62 -4.18
N GLY A 82 -12.23 -2.74 -4.23
CA GLY A 82 -12.05 -1.30 -4.09
C GLY A 82 -11.49 -0.91 -2.73
N ASP A 83 -12.00 -1.50 -1.64
CA ASP A 83 -11.54 -1.28 -0.27
C ASP A 83 -10.09 -1.74 -0.10
N LEU A 84 -9.73 -2.89 -0.68
CA LEU A 84 -8.35 -3.37 -0.68
C LEU A 84 -7.40 -2.44 -1.44
N ILE A 85 -7.83 -1.87 -2.57
CA ILE A 85 -7.03 -0.90 -3.32
C ILE A 85 -6.89 0.42 -2.57
N LEU A 86 -7.98 0.93 -1.97
CA LEU A 86 -7.97 2.16 -1.17
C LEU A 86 -7.12 2.01 0.10
N THR A 87 -7.24 0.89 0.81
CA THR A 87 -6.41 0.60 1.97
C THR A 87 -4.94 0.53 1.57
N TYR A 88 -4.59 -0.18 0.48
CA TYR A 88 -3.23 -0.20 -0.04
C TYR A 88 -2.70 1.19 -0.40
N ALA A 89 -3.47 1.99 -1.15
CA ALA A 89 -3.10 3.35 -1.53
C ALA A 89 -2.93 4.28 -0.31
N LEU A 90 -3.81 4.18 0.67
CA LEU A 90 -3.69 4.91 1.94
C LEU A 90 -2.46 4.45 2.74
N PHE A 91 -2.15 3.17 2.77
CA PHE A 91 -0.96 2.64 3.44
C PHE A 91 0.34 3.07 2.74
N GLU A 92 0.39 3.07 1.41
CA GLU A 92 1.56 3.56 0.65
C GLU A 92 1.73 5.07 0.77
N GLN A 93 0.66 5.86 0.63
CA GLN A 93 0.75 7.33 0.63
C GLN A 93 0.93 7.92 2.04
N SER A 94 0.29 7.36 3.07
CA SER A 94 0.27 7.99 4.41
C SER A 94 1.52 7.74 5.25
N LEU A 95 2.25 6.65 5.00
CA LEU A 95 3.48 6.30 5.71
C LEU A 95 4.74 6.82 4.99
N ALA A 96 4.72 6.92 3.66
CA ALA A 96 5.84 7.46 2.90
C ALA A 96 5.96 8.98 3.11
N ASN A 97 4.89 9.75 2.85
CA ASN A 97 5.02 11.21 2.66
C ASN A 97 5.13 12.05 3.95
N ARG A 98 4.76 11.52 5.13
CA ARG A 98 4.83 12.29 6.40
C ARG A 98 6.21 12.24 7.08
N PHE A 99 7.00 11.22 6.79
CA PHE A 99 8.31 11.00 7.44
C PHE A 99 9.49 10.93 6.46
N PHE A 100 9.20 10.74 5.17
CA PHE A 100 10.18 10.58 4.11
C PHE A 100 9.81 11.45 2.91
N THR A 101 10.67 12.40 2.57
CA THR A 101 10.60 13.10 1.28
C THR A 101 11.76 12.63 0.43
N VAL A 102 11.44 11.94 -0.66
CA VAL A 102 12.39 11.60 -1.72
C VAL A 102 12.08 12.55 -2.87
N ASP A 103 12.98 13.49 -3.14
CA ASP A 103 12.82 14.42 -4.25
C ASP A 103 13.48 13.80 -5.51
N PRO A 104 12.70 13.37 -6.52
CA PRO A 104 13.23 12.69 -7.70
C PRO A 104 13.93 13.66 -8.66
N ALA A 105 13.55 14.94 -8.60
CA ALA A 105 14.21 16.00 -9.31
C ALA A 105 15.17 16.64 -8.30
N ASN A 106 16.47 16.41 -8.48
CA ASN A 106 17.54 17.06 -7.74
C ASN A 106 17.52 18.59 -8.03
N THR A 107 16.47 19.29 -7.61
CA THR A 107 16.20 20.72 -7.86
C THR A 107 17.16 21.63 -7.09
N ARG A 108 18.03 21.05 -6.28
CA ARG A 108 19.11 21.74 -5.57
C ARG A 108 20.44 21.31 -6.18
N ARG A 109 21.23 22.32 -6.55
CA ARG A 109 22.59 22.23 -7.11
C ARG A 109 23.37 20.98 -6.65
N GLY A 110 23.32 19.91 -7.45
CA GLY A 110 24.40 18.96 -7.67
C GLY A 110 24.86 18.03 -6.53
N HIS A 111 24.22 17.98 -5.36
CA HIS A 111 24.67 17.09 -4.29
C HIS A 111 23.56 16.18 -3.77
N SER A 112 23.72 14.87 -3.95
CA SER A 112 22.92 13.84 -3.27
C SER A 112 23.26 13.82 -1.79
N ILE A 113 22.42 14.46 -0.96
CA ILE A 113 22.68 14.57 0.48
C ILE A 113 21.64 13.74 1.23
N ILE A 114 22.09 12.69 1.90
CA ILE A 114 21.24 11.94 2.82
C ILE A 114 21.27 12.65 4.18
N ARG A 115 20.11 13.15 4.64
CA ARG A 115 19.96 13.85 5.92
C ARG A 115 18.99 13.14 6.84
N VAL A 116 19.37 12.99 8.09
CA VAL A 116 18.52 12.48 9.17
C VAL A 116 18.35 13.59 10.20
N ASN A 117 17.10 14.01 10.46
CA ASN A 117 16.78 15.07 11.41
C ASN A 117 17.58 16.37 11.16
N GLY A 118 17.84 16.70 9.88
CA GLY A 118 18.59 17.89 9.48
C GLY A 118 20.12 17.76 9.54
N ARG A 119 20.66 16.64 10.04
CA ARG A 119 22.10 16.34 10.10
C ARG A 119 22.52 15.35 9.02
N PRO A 120 23.78 15.38 8.54
CA PRO A 120 24.27 14.37 7.62
C PRO A 120 24.33 13.00 8.30
N ILE A 121 24.19 11.94 7.50
CA ILE A 121 24.08 10.55 7.98
C ILE A 121 25.28 10.09 8.83
N GLU A 122 26.47 10.60 8.53
CA GLU A 122 27.74 10.27 9.20
C GLU A 122 27.84 10.89 10.60
N ALA A 123 27.11 11.97 10.86
CA ALA A 123 27.10 12.67 12.13
C ALA A 123 26.07 12.09 13.13
N LEU A 124 25.47 10.93 12.81
CA LEU A 124 24.48 10.30 13.68
C LEU A 124 25.17 9.56 14.83
N GLU A 125 24.61 9.70 16.04
CA GLU A 125 25.02 8.92 17.20
C GLU A 125 24.03 7.80 17.52
N PRO A 126 24.50 6.65 18.05
CA PRO A 126 25.88 6.34 18.45
C PRO A 126 26.75 5.77 17.32
N LYS A 127 28.04 6.14 17.29
CA LYS A 127 29.02 5.75 16.25
C LYS A 127 29.13 4.25 15.97
N PRO A 128 29.09 3.33 16.97
CA PRO A 128 29.18 1.89 16.72
C PRO A 128 28.06 1.33 15.84
N LEU A 129 26.92 2.02 15.74
CA LEU A 129 25.77 1.59 14.95
C LEU A 129 25.72 2.24 13.56
N LEU A 130 26.64 3.16 13.24
CA LEU A 130 26.75 3.74 11.89
C LEU A 130 26.93 2.68 10.79
N PRO A 131 27.78 1.63 10.96
CA PRO A 131 27.90 0.58 9.95
C PRO A 131 26.57 -0.10 9.64
N LYS A 132 25.73 -0.35 10.67
CA LYS A 132 24.39 -0.93 10.49
C LYS A 132 23.48 -0.07 9.63
N LEU A 133 23.61 1.24 9.74
CA LEU A 133 22.79 2.18 9.00
C LEU A 133 23.23 2.29 7.53
N LEU A 134 24.52 2.14 7.25
CA LEU A 134 25.11 2.25 5.91
C LEU A 134 24.99 0.97 5.06
N GLU A 135 24.65 -0.17 5.65
CA GLU A 135 24.45 -1.45 4.94
C GLU A 135 23.62 -1.34 3.64
N PRO A 136 22.42 -0.74 3.59
CA PRO A 136 21.66 -0.64 2.35
C PRO A 136 22.37 0.15 1.25
N ILE A 137 23.17 1.16 1.61
CA ILE A 137 23.98 1.94 0.67
C ILE A 137 25.12 1.08 0.13
N LEU A 138 25.77 0.30 1.00
CA LEU A 138 26.87 -0.59 0.62
C LEU A 138 26.40 -1.77 -0.26
N LEU A 139 25.24 -2.35 0.04
CA LEU A 139 24.69 -3.51 -0.68
C LEU A 139 24.21 -3.15 -2.09
N ILE A 140 23.54 -2.01 -2.25
CA ILE A 140 22.99 -1.56 -3.53
C ILE A 140 24.06 -0.84 -4.36
N GLY A 141 24.99 -0.15 -3.70
CA GLY A 141 26.00 0.71 -4.31
C GLY A 141 25.63 2.19 -4.23
N ARG A 142 26.64 3.04 -4.06
CA ARG A 142 26.48 4.50 -3.91
C ARG A 142 25.88 5.16 -5.15
N ASP A 143 26.13 4.61 -6.33
CA ASP A 143 25.69 5.19 -7.61
C ASP A 143 24.17 5.30 -7.70
N ARG A 144 23.44 4.33 -7.12
CA ARG A 144 21.97 4.33 -7.10
C ARG A 144 21.39 5.40 -6.16
N PHE A 145 22.19 5.93 -5.25
CA PHE A 145 21.82 7.02 -4.35
C PHE A 145 22.28 8.40 -4.86
N ALA A 146 23.14 8.46 -5.86
CA ALA A 146 23.71 9.72 -6.38
C ALA A 146 22.66 10.66 -7.01
N CYS A 147 21.53 10.12 -7.45
CA CYS A 147 20.43 10.91 -8.02
C CYS A 147 19.34 11.26 -7.00
N LEU A 148 19.48 10.86 -5.72
CA LEU A 148 18.44 10.97 -4.71
C LEU A 148 18.79 11.99 -3.62
N ASP A 149 17.87 12.94 -3.36
CA ASP A 149 17.87 13.74 -2.12
C ASP A 149 16.94 13.06 -1.10
N ILE A 150 17.53 12.48 -0.05
CA ILE A 150 16.78 11.72 0.96
C ILE A 150 16.81 12.46 2.29
N ARG A 151 15.64 12.90 2.72
CA ARG A 151 15.43 13.51 4.04
C ARG A 151 14.55 12.62 4.91
N VAL A 152 15.14 12.15 6.01
CA VAL A 152 14.52 11.28 6.98
C VAL A 152 14.25 12.06 8.27
N ARG A 153 13.02 12.01 8.79
CA ARG A 153 12.70 12.48 10.14
C ARG A 153 12.32 11.29 11.03
N VAL A 154 13.00 11.14 12.17
CA VAL A 154 12.73 10.06 13.13
C VAL A 154 12.53 10.64 14.53
N SER A 155 11.49 10.15 15.21
CA SER A 155 11.11 10.52 16.57
C SER A 155 10.62 9.32 17.36
N GLY A 156 10.83 9.32 18.68
CA GLY A 156 10.39 8.26 19.59
C GLY A 156 11.30 7.02 19.59
N GLY A 157 11.03 6.09 20.51
CA GLY A 157 11.84 4.86 20.69
C GLY A 157 13.25 5.12 21.24
N GLY A 158 14.04 4.05 21.35
CA GLY A 158 15.46 4.12 21.73
C GLY A 158 16.37 4.33 20.53
N ARG A 159 17.63 4.75 20.77
CA ARG A 159 18.64 5.03 19.73
C ARG A 159 18.82 3.87 18.74
N VAL A 160 18.84 2.64 19.24
CA VAL A 160 18.95 1.43 18.40
C VAL A 160 17.74 1.31 17.47
N ALA A 161 16.52 1.37 18.02
CA ALA A 161 15.29 1.26 17.23
C ALA A 161 15.18 2.34 16.15
N GLN A 162 15.62 3.57 16.46
CA GLN A 162 15.68 4.66 15.48
C GLN A 162 16.63 4.34 14.32
N ILE A 163 17.81 3.76 14.60
CA ILE A 163 18.75 3.36 13.56
C ILE A 163 18.17 2.28 12.65
N TYR A 164 17.52 1.26 13.22
CA TYR A 164 16.84 0.23 12.41
C TYR A 164 15.71 0.83 11.56
N ALA A 165 14.98 1.82 12.08
CA ALA A 165 13.96 2.53 11.31
C ALA A 165 14.55 3.34 10.16
N ILE A 166 15.66 4.06 10.37
CA ILE A 166 16.36 4.81 9.32
C ILE A 166 16.91 3.86 8.26
N ARG A 167 17.58 2.79 8.69
CA ARG A 167 18.12 1.72 7.83
C ARG A 167 17.03 1.15 6.92
N GLN A 168 15.89 0.79 7.50
CA GLN A 168 14.75 0.25 6.76
C GLN A 168 14.16 1.27 5.78
N ALA A 169 14.09 2.54 6.19
CA ALA A 169 13.56 3.59 5.34
C ALA A 169 14.43 3.90 4.13
N LEU A 170 15.76 3.89 4.29
CA LEU A 170 16.70 4.06 3.18
C LEU A 170 16.51 2.96 2.15
N ALA A 171 16.48 1.70 2.58
CA ALA A 171 16.25 0.56 1.70
C ALA A 171 14.91 0.66 0.94
N LYS A 172 13.82 0.97 1.64
CA LYS A 172 12.49 1.17 1.02
C LYS A 172 12.46 2.33 0.04
N SER A 173 13.12 3.44 0.36
CA SER A 173 13.09 4.67 -0.44
C SER A 173 13.67 4.45 -1.84
N VAL A 174 14.78 3.73 -1.95
CA VAL A 174 15.41 3.43 -3.24
C VAL A 174 14.60 2.45 -4.05
N VAL A 175 14.07 1.40 -3.41
CA VAL A 175 13.20 0.43 -4.08
C VAL A 175 11.94 1.10 -4.62
N ALA A 176 11.32 1.98 -3.83
CA ALA A 176 10.13 2.73 -4.24
C ALA A 176 10.44 3.73 -5.38
N PHE A 177 11.60 4.40 -5.34
CA PHE A 177 12.03 5.28 -6.42
C PHE A 177 12.19 4.54 -7.74
N HIS A 178 12.91 3.41 -7.74
CA HIS A 178 13.10 2.61 -8.95
C HIS A 178 11.81 2.00 -9.47
N GLN A 179 10.90 1.60 -8.59
CA GLN A 179 9.56 1.13 -8.97
C GLN A 179 8.77 2.21 -9.74
N LYS A 180 8.93 3.49 -9.38
CA LYS A 180 8.14 4.58 -9.95
C LYS A 180 8.79 5.25 -11.17
N TYR A 181 10.11 5.42 -11.16
CA TYR A 181 10.81 6.30 -12.11
C TYR A 181 11.83 5.61 -13.01
N VAL A 182 12.22 4.36 -12.73
CA VAL A 182 13.30 3.70 -13.49
C VAL A 182 12.79 2.44 -14.20
N ASP A 183 12.71 1.30 -13.51
CA ASP A 183 12.37 0.01 -14.11
C ASP A 183 12.07 -1.06 -13.05
N GLU A 184 11.14 -1.96 -13.38
CA GLU A 184 10.72 -3.07 -12.51
C GLU A 184 11.86 -4.08 -12.28
N THR A 185 12.70 -4.29 -13.29
CA THR A 185 13.83 -5.23 -13.27
C THR A 185 14.90 -4.84 -12.26
N SER A 186 15.43 -3.62 -12.33
CA SER A 186 16.42 -3.13 -11.35
C SER A 186 15.83 -3.11 -9.95
N LYS A 187 14.54 -2.75 -9.81
CA LYS A 187 13.83 -2.82 -8.53
C LYS A 187 13.80 -4.24 -7.97
N ASN A 188 13.51 -5.26 -8.79
CA ASN A 188 13.50 -6.66 -8.34
C ASN A 188 14.89 -7.15 -7.95
N ILE A 189 15.93 -6.82 -8.73
CA ILE A 189 17.33 -7.16 -8.42
C ILE A 189 17.75 -6.55 -7.08
N MET A 190 17.46 -5.28 -6.84
CA MET A 190 17.79 -4.63 -5.55
C MET A 190 16.99 -5.23 -4.40
N LYS A 191 15.69 -5.49 -4.61
CA LYS A 191 14.83 -6.12 -3.60
C LYS A 191 15.38 -7.48 -3.21
N GLU A 192 15.78 -8.30 -4.17
CA GLU A 192 16.36 -9.62 -3.94
C GLU A 192 17.67 -9.52 -3.16
N LYS A 193 18.60 -8.64 -3.56
CA LYS A 193 19.85 -8.40 -2.82
C LYS A 193 19.61 -7.98 -1.37
N LEU A 194 18.64 -7.09 -1.13
CA LEU A 194 18.30 -6.63 0.22
C LEU A 194 17.69 -7.76 1.06
N VAL A 195 16.74 -8.53 0.52
CA VAL A 195 16.11 -9.64 1.23
C VAL A 195 17.10 -10.76 1.50
N GLN A 196 17.99 -11.06 0.55
CA GLN A 196 19.03 -12.08 0.68
C GLN A 196 19.98 -11.77 1.84
N TYR A 197 20.33 -10.49 2.03
CA TYR A 197 21.15 -10.07 3.16
C TYR A 197 20.35 -10.07 4.47
N ASP A 198 19.23 -9.34 4.52
CA ASP A 198 18.41 -9.19 5.71
C ASP A 198 16.98 -8.74 5.36
N ARG A 199 16.01 -9.61 5.63
CA ARG A 199 14.58 -9.32 5.42
C ARG A 199 14.11 -8.06 6.17
N SER A 200 14.72 -7.71 7.29
CA SER A 200 14.34 -6.54 8.10
C SER A 200 14.60 -5.20 7.40
N LEU A 201 15.43 -5.18 6.35
CA LEU A 201 15.66 -4.00 5.50
C LEU A 201 14.39 -3.55 4.77
N LEU A 202 13.48 -4.48 4.47
CA LEU A 202 12.25 -4.18 3.74
C LEU A 202 10.99 -4.45 4.56
N VAL A 203 11.01 -5.41 5.48
CA VAL A 203 9.85 -5.77 6.31
C VAL A 203 10.11 -5.36 7.75
N ALA A 204 9.17 -4.66 8.38
CA ALA A 204 9.34 -4.21 9.77
C ALA A 204 9.21 -5.39 10.73
N ASP A 205 9.95 -5.36 11.85
CA ASP A 205 9.79 -6.34 12.92
C ASP A 205 8.37 -6.23 13.53
N PRO A 206 7.53 -7.27 13.47
CA PRO A 206 6.17 -7.23 14.00
C PRO A 206 6.11 -7.23 15.53
N ARG A 207 7.23 -7.52 16.23
CA ARG A 207 7.25 -7.67 17.69
C ARG A 207 6.82 -6.38 18.42
N ARG A 208 6.03 -6.57 19.48
CA ARG A 208 5.55 -5.49 20.37
C ARG A 208 5.75 -5.89 21.82
N CYS A 209 5.93 -4.90 22.70
CA CYS A 209 6.00 -5.15 24.14
C CYS A 209 4.66 -5.71 24.64
N GLU A 210 4.68 -6.91 25.22
CA GLU A 210 3.51 -7.50 25.87
C GLU A 210 3.09 -6.64 27.08
N PRO A 211 1.78 -6.41 27.31
CA PRO A 211 1.32 -5.67 28.48
C PRO A 211 1.72 -6.36 29.79
N LYS A 212 2.14 -5.57 30.79
CA LYS A 212 2.38 -6.05 32.15
C LYS A 212 1.12 -6.73 32.71
N LYS A 213 1.29 -7.85 33.40
CA LYS A 213 0.22 -8.56 34.11
C LYS A 213 0.37 -8.37 35.62
N PHE A 214 -0.73 -8.44 36.36
CA PHE A 214 -0.69 -8.37 37.83
C PHE A 214 0.10 -9.54 38.43
N GLY A 215 0.55 -9.41 39.68
CA GLY A 215 1.25 -10.48 40.39
C GLY A 215 2.73 -10.65 40.02
N GLY A 216 3.34 -9.65 39.39
CA GLY A 216 4.77 -9.61 39.13
C GLY A 216 5.21 -8.33 38.41
N PRO A 217 6.52 -8.18 38.15
CA PRO A 217 7.07 -6.97 37.55
C PRO A 217 6.83 -6.88 36.03
N GLY A 218 6.56 -8.00 35.33
CA GLY A 218 6.49 -8.05 33.87
C GLY A 218 5.25 -8.76 33.30
N ALA A 219 5.26 -9.00 32.00
CA ALA A 219 4.17 -9.72 31.32
C ALA A 219 4.06 -11.18 31.79
N ARG A 220 5.20 -11.85 32.00
CA ARG A 220 5.28 -13.28 32.38
C ARG A 220 5.95 -13.53 33.72
N ALA A 221 6.76 -12.57 34.21
CA ALA A 221 7.43 -12.68 35.50
C ALA A 221 6.42 -12.60 36.66
N ARG A 222 6.62 -13.42 37.69
CA ARG A 222 5.80 -13.46 38.91
C ARG A 222 6.65 -13.15 40.13
N TYR A 223 6.05 -12.53 41.15
CA TYR A 223 6.71 -12.39 42.44
C TYR A 223 6.92 -13.76 43.09
N GLN A 224 8.01 -13.91 43.82
CA GLN A 224 8.34 -15.13 44.53
C GLN A 224 7.29 -15.42 45.61
N LYS A 225 6.84 -16.68 45.71
CA LYS A 225 5.90 -17.12 46.74
C LYS A 225 6.66 -17.52 48.01
N SER A 226 6.16 -17.12 49.17
CA SER A 226 6.58 -17.62 50.49
C SER A 226 5.49 -18.53 51.06
N TYR A 227 5.85 -19.73 51.49
CA TYR A 227 4.93 -20.76 52.02
C TYR A 227 5.06 -20.97 53.53
N ARG A 228 5.62 -19.99 54.24
CA ARG A 228 5.84 -20.06 55.68
C ARG A 228 4.54 -19.85 56.45
#